data_AF-A0A1Z9WFT4-F1
#
_entry.id   AF-A0A1Z9WFT4-F1
#
_cell.length_a   1.000
_cell.length_b   1.000
_cell.length_c   1.000
_cell.angle_alpha   90.00
_cell.angle_beta   90.00
_cell.angle_gamma   90.00
#
_symmetry.space_group_name_H-M   'P 1'
#
loop_
_entity.id
_entity.type
_entity.pdbx_description
1 polymer ?
#
loop_
_entity_poly.entity_id
_entity_poly.type
_entity_poly.pdbx_seq_one_letter_code
_entity_poly.pdbx_strand_id
1 'polypeptide(L)'
;MALLLMILSAAQGLVTAQTQIADADWEGEWLAEGTLFRVGVILDNGLLKITQIESMGQIWSSGDGKIDDNIARVEVEYSGASGIIRAELLDAKTAVLSAASCQPEFMVVCALSRGRQAIFRKVAGQAASDSSN
;
A
#
# COMPACT_ATOMS: atom_id res chain seq x y z
N MET A 1 24.59 -51.97 42.58
CA MET A 1 24.62 -50.55 42.16
C MET A 1 24.51 -50.58 40.63
N ALA A 2 23.33 -50.59 40.01
CA ALA A 2 22.34 -49.50 39.96
C ALA A 2 23.05 -48.16 39.72
N LEU A 3 22.79 -47.35 38.70
CA LEU A 3 21.65 -47.22 37.79
C LEU A 3 22.04 -46.10 36.78
N LEU A 4 21.57 -46.17 35.53
CA LEU A 4 21.00 -45.05 34.71
C LEU A 4 21.75 -43.69 34.56
N LEU A 5 21.63 -42.87 33.51
CA LEU A 5 21.15 -42.91 32.13
C LEU A 5 21.50 -41.52 31.55
N MET A 6 21.90 -41.47 30.27
CA MET A 6 21.73 -40.40 29.28
C MET A 6 21.66 -38.92 29.73
N ILE A 7 22.70 -38.16 29.37
CA ILE A 7 22.68 -36.69 29.38
C ILE A 7 21.87 -36.22 28.17
N LEU A 8 20.67 -35.71 28.42
CA LEU A 8 19.76 -35.16 27.42
C LEU A 8 20.21 -33.73 27.06
N SER A 9 21.00 -33.57 26.01
CA SER A 9 21.34 -32.24 25.47
C SER A 9 20.12 -31.63 24.80
N ALA A 10 19.44 -30.73 25.50
CA ALA A 10 18.41 -29.89 24.93
C ALA A 10 19.06 -28.89 23.96
N ALA A 11 19.14 -29.25 22.68
CA ALA A 11 19.31 -28.28 21.60
C ALA A 11 18.03 -27.44 21.56
N GLN A 12 18.04 -26.32 22.26
CA GLN A 12 17.00 -25.30 22.14
C GLN A 12 17.08 -24.78 20.71
N GLY A 13 16.18 -25.27 19.86
CA GLY A 13 15.97 -24.70 18.54
C GLY A 13 15.66 -23.22 18.72
N LEU A 14 16.51 -22.36 18.16
CA LEU A 14 16.13 -21.00 17.84
C LEU A 14 14.97 -21.11 16.85
N VAL A 15 13.75 -21.02 17.37
CA VAL A 15 12.59 -20.66 16.56
C VAL A 15 12.89 -19.22 16.12
N THR A 16 13.46 -19.06 14.93
CA THR A 16 13.36 -17.80 14.21
C THR A 16 11.87 -17.55 14.05
N ALA A 17 11.32 -16.62 14.84
CA ALA A 17 10.08 -15.97 14.49
C ALA A 17 10.35 -15.30 13.14
N GLN A 18 10.03 -16.01 12.05
CA GLN A 18 9.84 -15.38 10.76
C GLN A 18 8.62 -14.48 10.96
N THR A 19 8.85 -13.22 11.32
CA THR A 19 7.88 -12.17 11.08
C THR A 19 7.71 -12.14 9.56
N GLN A 20 6.75 -12.93 9.08
CA GLN A 20 6.26 -12.81 7.73
C GLN A 20 5.78 -11.37 7.61
N ILE A 21 6.53 -10.54 6.87
CA ILE A 21 6.08 -9.26 6.32
C ILE A 21 5.11 -9.60 5.15
N ALA A 22 4.18 -10.53 5.41
CA ALA A 22 3.16 -11.00 4.49
C ALA A 22 1.88 -10.23 4.81
N ASP A 23 1.31 -9.64 3.77
CA ASP A 23 0.00 -8.98 3.73
C ASP A 23 -0.09 -7.59 4.38
N ALA A 24 0.71 -6.64 3.89
CA ALA A 24 0.16 -5.30 3.75
C ALA A 24 -1.03 -5.39 2.76
N ASP A 25 -2.26 -5.31 3.29
CA ASP A 25 -3.51 -5.53 2.55
C ASP A 25 -3.86 -4.32 1.65
N TRP A 26 -3.06 -4.14 0.59
CA TRP A 26 -3.20 -3.06 -0.39
C TRP A 26 -4.38 -3.24 -1.34
N GLU A 27 -4.77 -4.49 -1.64
CA GLU A 27 -5.74 -4.79 -2.69
C GLU A 27 -7.15 -4.31 -2.34
N GLY A 28 -7.91 -3.87 -3.33
CA GLY A 28 -9.30 -3.43 -3.19
C GLY A 28 -9.51 -1.98 -3.57
N GLU A 29 -10.70 -1.47 -3.26
CA GLU A 29 -11.09 -0.10 -3.57
C GLU A 29 -10.72 0.86 -2.43
N TRP A 30 -10.16 2.00 -2.81
CA TRP A 30 -9.72 3.05 -1.89
C TRP A 30 -10.37 4.38 -2.24
N LEU A 31 -10.98 5.01 -1.24
CA LEU A 31 -11.66 6.29 -1.31
C LEU A 31 -10.82 7.36 -0.61
N ALA A 32 -10.52 8.45 -1.31
CA ALA A 32 -9.94 9.64 -0.68
C ALA A 32 -10.96 10.29 0.25
N GLU A 33 -10.65 10.32 1.55
CA GLU A 33 -11.52 10.80 2.60
C GLU A 33 -11.97 12.25 2.34
N GLY A 34 -13.27 12.50 2.45
CA GLY A 34 -13.87 13.82 2.18
C GLY A 34 -14.10 14.15 0.70
N THR A 35 -13.89 13.20 -0.21
CA THR A 35 -14.12 13.37 -1.65
C THR A 35 -14.89 12.19 -2.27
N LEU A 36 -15.10 12.21 -3.58
CA LEU A 36 -15.59 11.06 -4.35
C LEU A 36 -14.47 10.34 -5.11
N PHE A 37 -13.22 10.81 -5.03
CA PHE A 37 -12.10 10.25 -5.76
C PHE A 37 -11.79 8.83 -5.28
N ARG A 38 -11.81 7.86 -6.19
CA ARG A 38 -11.61 6.43 -5.90
C ARG A 38 -10.67 5.77 -6.88
N VAL A 39 -9.85 4.87 -6.34
CA VAL A 39 -8.96 4.00 -7.09
C VAL A 39 -9.16 2.55 -6.69
N GLY A 40 -9.02 1.64 -7.64
CA GLY A 40 -8.86 0.22 -7.41
C GLY A 40 -7.38 -0.11 -7.37
N VAL A 41 -7.00 -1.01 -6.47
CA VAL A 41 -5.62 -1.48 -6.32
C VAL A 41 -5.63 -2.99 -6.42
N ILE A 42 -4.77 -3.53 -7.28
CA ILE A 42 -4.49 -4.97 -7.35
C ILE A 42 -2.99 -5.21 -7.25
N LEU A 43 -2.61 -6.34 -6.69
CA LEU A 43 -1.22 -6.81 -6.66
C LEU A 43 -0.97 -7.73 -7.86
N ASP A 44 0.00 -7.36 -8.68
CA ASP A 44 0.45 -8.17 -9.80
C ASP A 44 1.98 -8.27 -9.78
N ASN A 45 2.50 -9.50 -9.59
CA ASN A 45 3.94 -9.77 -9.52
C ASN A 45 4.70 -8.89 -8.51
N GLY A 46 4.09 -8.57 -7.37
CA GLY A 46 4.68 -7.73 -6.32
C GLY A 46 4.67 -6.22 -6.62
N LEU A 47 3.97 -5.80 -7.68
CA LEU A 47 3.74 -4.41 -8.03
C LEU A 47 2.28 -4.03 -7.81
N LEU A 48 2.02 -2.80 -7.35
CA LEU A 48 0.66 -2.27 -7.31
C LEU A 48 0.26 -1.80 -8.71
N LYS A 49 -0.86 -2.32 -9.20
CA LYS A 49 -1.54 -1.75 -10.37
C LYS A 49 -2.69 -0.91 -9.86
N ILE A 50 -2.72 0.35 -10.26
CA ILE A 50 -3.74 1.31 -9.87
C ILE A 50 -4.69 1.51 -11.04
N THR A 51 -5.98 1.30 -10.79
CA THR A 51 -7.05 1.55 -11.76
C THR A 51 -7.90 2.71 -11.27
N GLN A 52 -8.17 3.66 -12.16
CA GLN A 52 -9.10 4.74 -11.88
C GLN A 52 -10.54 4.19 -11.83
N ILE A 53 -11.22 4.38 -10.69
CA ILE A 53 -12.65 4.04 -10.55
C ILE A 53 -13.50 5.31 -10.68
N GLU A 54 -13.12 6.37 -9.97
CA GLU A 54 -13.78 7.69 -10.03
C GLU A 54 -12.71 8.77 -9.89
N SER A 55 -12.62 9.68 -10.86
CA SER A 55 -11.62 10.75 -10.87
C SER A 55 -12.17 12.14 -10.64
N MET A 56 -13.47 12.31 -10.45
CA MET A 56 -14.11 13.62 -10.31
C MET A 56 -13.78 14.55 -11.50
N GLY A 57 -13.75 13.98 -12.71
CA GLY A 57 -13.41 14.69 -13.95
C GLY A 57 -11.92 14.96 -14.14
N GLN A 58 -11.05 14.48 -13.25
CA GLN A 58 -9.60 14.59 -13.40
C GLN A 58 -9.07 13.59 -14.43
N ILE A 59 -8.14 14.04 -15.28
CA ILE A 59 -7.43 13.20 -16.25
C ILE A 59 -6.02 12.98 -15.71
N TRP A 60 -5.70 11.73 -15.37
CA TRP A 60 -4.40 11.34 -14.83
C TRP A 60 -4.05 9.92 -15.26
N SER A 61 -2.78 9.57 -15.14
CA SER A 61 -2.27 8.22 -15.34
C SER A 61 -1.36 7.82 -14.17
N SER A 62 -1.20 6.52 -13.97
CA SER A 62 -0.28 5.95 -13.01
C SER A 62 0.59 4.87 -13.64
N GLY A 63 1.85 4.84 -13.24
CA GLY A 63 2.73 3.69 -13.46
C GLY A 63 2.51 2.60 -12.40
N ASP A 64 3.37 1.57 -12.48
CA ASP A 64 3.40 0.49 -11.50
C ASP A 64 3.94 0.98 -10.16
N GLY A 65 3.24 0.65 -9.07
CA GLY A 65 3.66 0.97 -7.73
C GLY A 65 4.68 -0.03 -7.19
N LYS A 66 5.81 0.48 -6.70
CA LYS A 66 6.82 -0.33 -5.99
C LYS A 66 6.53 -0.32 -4.50
N ILE A 67 6.52 -1.50 -3.89
CA ILE A 67 6.24 -1.70 -2.46
C ILE A 67 7.57 -1.93 -1.73
N ASP A 68 7.70 -1.26 -0.59
CA ASP A 68 8.81 -1.34 0.35
C ASP A 68 8.19 -1.32 1.76
N ASP A 69 8.04 -2.50 2.36
CA ASP A 69 7.25 -2.73 3.58
C ASP A 69 5.81 -2.17 3.48
N ASN A 70 5.47 -1.21 4.34
CA ASN A 70 4.16 -0.55 4.37
C ASN A 70 4.12 0.71 3.49
N ILE A 71 5.14 0.95 2.66
CA ILE A 71 5.25 2.12 1.80
C ILE A 71 5.16 1.69 0.34
N ALA A 72 4.23 2.26 -0.40
CA ALA A 72 4.19 2.18 -1.85
C ALA A 72 4.60 3.50 -2.51
N ARG A 73 5.35 3.41 -3.60
CA ARG A 73 5.73 4.56 -4.44
C ARG A 73 5.20 4.37 -5.85
N VAL A 74 4.36 5.29 -6.29
CA VAL A 74 3.66 5.24 -7.58
C VAL A 74 3.99 6.49 -8.36
N GLU A 75 4.45 6.33 -9.60
CA GLU A 75 4.59 7.44 -10.54
C GLU A 75 3.21 7.85 -11.06
N VAL A 76 2.94 9.15 -11.10
CA VAL A 76 1.67 9.72 -11.54
C VAL A 76 1.93 10.89 -12.49
N GLU A 77 1.17 10.93 -13.58
CA GLU A 77 1.06 12.11 -14.43
C GLU A 77 -0.32 12.72 -14.30
N TYR A 78 -0.39 14.03 -14.10
CA TYR A 78 -1.65 14.76 -13.95
C TYR A 78 -1.50 16.19 -14.49
N SER A 79 -2.33 16.54 -15.46
CA SER A 79 -2.42 17.89 -16.04
C SER A 79 -1.06 18.51 -16.44
N GLY A 80 -0.12 17.70 -16.94
CA GLY A 80 1.22 18.14 -17.35
C GLY A 80 2.26 18.19 -16.22
N ALA A 81 1.90 17.80 -15.00
CA ALA A 81 2.84 17.51 -13.93
C ALA A 81 3.10 16.01 -13.86
N SER A 82 4.34 15.64 -13.54
CA SER A 82 4.72 14.26 -13.23
C SER A 82 5.33 14.22 -11.84
N GLY A 83 5.08 13.16 -11.09
CA GLY A 83 5.57 13.05 -9.72
C GLY A 83 5.47 11.65 -9.17
N ILE A 84 6.02 11.49 -7.97
CA ILE A 84 5.93 10.24 -7.21
C ILE A 84 5.00 10.48 -6.04
N ILE A 85 3.93 9.69 -5.96
CA ILE A 85 3.10 9.57 -4.78
C ILE A 85 3.73 8.54 -3.85
N ARG A 86 3.94 8.92 -2.59
CA ARG A 86 4.25 8.00 -1.50
C ARG A 86 2.96 7.72 -0.74
N ALA A 87 2.51 6.47 -0.79
CA ALA A 87 1.44 5.95 0.03
C ALA A 87 2.03 5.16 1.19
N GLU A 88 1.57 5.41 2.41
CA GLU A 88 1.93 4.64 3.59
C GLU A 88 0.69 3.99 4.17
N LEU A 89 0.69 2.66 4.24
CA LEU A 89 -0.36 1.89 4.86
C LEU A 89 -0.18 1.99 6.39
N LEU A 90 -1.18 2.56 7.06
CA LEU A 90 -1.20 2.66 8.53
C LEU A 90 -1.83 1.42 9.15
N ASP A 91 -2.88 0.91 8.51
CA ASP A 91 -3.59 -0.32 8.85
C ASP A 91 -4.29 -0.88 7.60
N ALA A 92 -4.91 -2.05 7.71
CA ALA A 92 -5.58 -2.74 6.60
C ALA A 92 -6.71 -1.94 5.92
N LYS A 93 -7.15 -0.81 6.49
CA LYS A 93 -8.24 0.01 5.97
C LYS A 93 -7.87 1.48 5.77
N THR A 94 -6.63 1.87 6.09
CA THR A 94 -6.23 3.28 6.13
C THR A 94 -4.83 3.45 5.54
N ALA A 95 -4.73 4.32 4.53
CA ALA A 95 -3.46 4.75 3.95
C ALA A 95 -3.34 6.28 3.97
N VAL A 96 -2.12 6.78 4.14
CA VAL A 96 -1.80 8.21 4.04
C VAL A 96 -0.93 8.43 2.82
N LEU A 97 -1.37 9.30 1.93
CA LEU A 97 -0.70 9.63 0.68
C LEU A 97 -0.09 11.03 0.76
N SER A 98 1.07 11.19 0.15
CA SER A 98 1.76 12.47 0.00
C SER A 98 2.54 12.51 -1.32
N ALA A 99 2.79 13.70 -1.85
CA ALA A 99 3.70 13.85 -2.97
C ALA A 99 5.15 13.75 -2.47
N ALA A 100 5.85 12.67 -2.84
CA ALA A 100 7.29 12.56 -2.63
C ALA A 100 8.07 13.44 -3.62
N SER A 101 7.53 13.62 -4.83
CA SER A 101 8.00 14.59 -5.81
C SER A 101 6.84 15.09 -6.66
N CYS A 102 6.98 16.28 -7.24
CA CYS A 102 6.07 16.82 -8.25
C CYS A 102 6.83 17.83 -9.09
N GLN A 103 6.85 17.63 -10.41
CA GLN A 103 7.55 18.48 -11.35
C GLN A 103 6.65 18.86 -12.54
N PRO A 104 6.79 20.07 -13.09
CA PRO A 104 7.67 21.12 -12.60
C PRO A 104 7.11 21.82 -11.35
N GLU A 105 7.98 22.20 -10.41
CA GLU A 105 7.58 22.75 -9.11
C GLU A 105 6.71 24.01 -9.17
N PHE A 106 6.84 24.81 -10.23
CA PHE A 106 6.09 26.04 -10.42
C PHE A 106 4.61 25.81 -10.77
N MET A 107 4.22 24.58 -11.12
CA MET A 107 2.83 24.26 -11.39
C MET A 107 2.00 24.40 -10.13
N VAL A 108 0.82 25.02 -10.25
CA VAL A 108 -0.08 25.28 -9.12
C VAL A 108 -0.39 23.97 -8.37
N VAL A 109 -0.63 22.86 -9.08
CA VAL A 109 -0.87 21.56 -8.43
C VAL A 109 0.31 21.09 -7.58
N CYS A 110 1.55 21.26 -8.05
CA CYS A 110 2.74 20.89 -7.32
C CYS A 110 3.00 21.81 -6.11
N ALA A 111 2.73 23.11 -6.27
CA ALA A 111 2.82 24.06 -5.16
C ALA A 111 1.80 23.75 -4.06
N LEU A 112 0.57 23.38 -4.44
CA LEU A 112 -0.51 23.07 -3.49
C LEU A 112 -0.36 21.71 -2.81
N SER A 113 0.25 20.71 -3.48
CA SER A 113 0.45 19.37 -2.91
C SER A 113 1.63 19.30 -1.93
N ARG A 114 2.55 20.26 -1.98
CA ARG A 114 3.76 20.28 -1.14
C ARG A 114 3.41 20.28 0.35
N GLY A 115 3.90 19.26 1.06
CA GLY A 115 3.67 19.09 2.49
C GLY A 115 2.23 18.75 2.87
N ARG A 116 1.36 18.47 1.88
CA ARG A 116 0.00 18.00 2.12
C ARG A 116 -0.05 16.48 2.16
N GLN A 117 -1.03 16.00 2.91
CA GLN A 117 -1.38 14.60 3.00
C GLN A 117 -2.85 14.41 2.64
N ALA A 118 -3.16 13.28 2.02
CA ALA A 118 -4.51 12.80 1.80
C ALA A 118 -4.69 11.47 2.50
N ILE A 119 -5.83 11.28 3.17
CA ILE A 119 -6.18 10.02 3.82
C ILE A 119 -7.03 9.23 2.83
N PHE A 120 -6.68 7.97 2.62
CA PHE A 120 -7.49 7.02 1.84
C PHE A 120 -8.04 5.96 2.77
N ARG A 121 -9.33 5.68 2.63
CA ARG A 121 -10.05 4.63 3.35
C ARG A 121 -10.44 3.53 2.39
N LYS A 122 -10.22 2.29 2.81
CA LYS A 122 -10.68 1.12 2.07
C LYS A 122 -12.21 1.09 2.09
N VAL A 123 -12.82 0.97 0.92
CA VAL A 123 -14.28 0.86 0.82
C VAL A 123 -14.69 -0.50 1.35
N ALA A 124 -15.65 -0.54 2.28
CA ALA A 124 -16.17 -1.79 2.81
C ALA A 124 -16.94 -2.53 1.71
N GLY A 125 -16.29 -3.50 1.05
CA GLY A 125 -16.93 -4.26 -0.01
C GLY A 125 -15.98 -4.97 -0.96
N GLN A 126 -15.04 -5.77 -0.45
CA GLN A 126 -14.49 -6.99 -1.08
C GLN A 126 -13.37 -7.54 -0.20
N ALA A 127 -13.75 -8.03 0.97
CA ALA A 127 -13.02 -9.08 1.66
C ALA A 127 -14.03 -10.19 1.88
N ALA A 128 -13.77 -11.36 1.29
CA ALA A 128 -14.51 -12.62 1.41
C ALA A 128 -15.92 -12.70 0.78
N SER A 129 -16.00 -12.71 -0.56
CA SER A 129 -17.12 -13.35 -1.26
C SER A 129 -16.64 -14.12 -2.49
N ASP A 130 -15.71 -15.05 -2.29
CA ASP A 130 -15.45 -16.17 -3.20
C ASP A 130 -15.09 -17.40 -2.36
N SER A 131 -16.05 -17.82 -1.54
CA SER A 131 -16.09 -19.17 -0.98
C SER A 131 -17.54 -19.62 -0.99
N SER A 132 -17.81 -20.65 -1.80
CA SER A 132 -19.08 -21.35 -2.03
C SER A 132 -20.01 -20.76 -3.10
N ASN A 133 -19.91 -21.32 -4.31
CA ASN A 133 -20.96 -22.21 -4.80
C ASN A 133 -20.37 -23.32 -5.69
#